data_AF-A0A7C5NU43-F1
#
_entry.id   AF-A0A7C5NU43-F1
#
_cell.length_a   1.000
_cell.length_b   1.000
_cell.length_c   1.000
_cell.angle_alpha   90.00
_cell.angle_beta   90.00
_cell.angle_gamma   90.00
#
_symmetry.space_group_name_H-M   'P 1'
#
loop_
_entity.id
_entity.type
_entity.pdbx_description
1 polymer ?
#
loop_
_entity_poly.entity_id
_entity_poly.type
_entity_poly.pdbx_seq_one_letter_code
_entity_poly.pdbx_strand_id
1 'polypeptide(L)'
;MLKKVTKFSLIFIIFSLSFGVVIVSDDDVIGSIVVKKISGWQYFPTDQLARLAGGSRDFDPLAMKETVTFLGAKITFSIENPFILIDGRAYNMGLPTRLEGEGLMVPLIGFFECFAMATSRQMTISSDTIRLKTLAKKLGDLRG
;
A
#
# COMPACT_ATOMS: atom_id res chain seq x y z
N MET A 1 18.69 -29.38 33.53
CA MET A 1 18.06 -29.23 32.20
C MET A 1 16.98 -28.17 32.28
N LEU A 2 17.31 -26.91 31.96
CA LEU A 2 16.31 -25.83 31.89
C LEU A 2 15.56 -25.91 30.56
N LYS A 3 14.25 -26.20 30.62
CA LYS A 3 13.36 -26.10 29.46
C LYS A 3 13.24 -24.63 29.05
N LYS A 4 13.71 -24.31 27.84
CA LYS A 4 13.46 -23.02 27.17
C LYS A 4 11.95 -22.85 27.02
N VAL A 5 11.38 -21.88 27.73
CA VAL A 5 9.99 -21.44 27.49
C VAL A 5 10.05 -20.48 26.31
N THR A 6 9.66 -20.95 25.14
CA THR A 6 9.46 -20.12 23.94
C THR A 6 8.25 -19.22 24.22
N LYS A 7 8.48 -17.94 24.51
CA LYS A 7 7.40 -16.95 24.60
C LYS A 7 6.84 -16.73 23.20
N PHE A 8 5.79 -17.46 22.85
CA PHE A 8 4.92 -17.12 21.72
C PHE A 8 4.19 -15.83 22.07
N SER A 9 4.61 -14.72 21.46
CA SER A 9 3.89 -13.45 21.57
C SER A 9 2.67 -13.53 20.64
N LEU A 10 1.53 -13.90 21.21
CA LEU A 10 0.25 -13.86 20.51
C LEU A 10 -0.25 -12.41 20.53
N ILE A 11 0.03 -11.65 19.48
CA ILE A 11 -0.54 -10.31 19.31
C ILE A 11 -2.03 -10.48 18.99
N PHE A 12 -2.88 -10.16 19.96
CA PHE A 12 -4.33 -10.05 19.80
C PHE A 12 -4.64 -8.83 18.92
N ILE A 13 -5.10 -9.06 17.69
CA ILE A 13 -5.73 -8.03 16.85
C ILE A 13 -7.24 -8.09 17.12
N ILE A 14 -7.81 -6.98 17.56
CA ILE A 14 -9.26 -6.83 17.72
C ILE A 14 -9.89 -6.82 16.32
N PHE A 15 -10.43 -7.95 15.89
CA PHE A 15 -11.23 -8.07 14.68
C PHE A 15 -12.65 -7.51 14.94
N SER A 16 -12.87 -6.25 14.57
CA SER A 16 -14.18 -5.91 13.99
C SER A 16 -14.22 -6.54 12.59
N LEU A 17 -15.37 -7.10 12.18
CA LEU A 17 -15.65 -7.86 10.94
C LEU A 17 -15.34 -7.09 9.63
N SER A 18 -14.10 -6.67 9.48
CA SER A 18 -13.57 -5.95 8.34
C SER A 18 -12.62 -6.91 7.64
N PHE A 19 -12.88 -7.20 6.37
CA PHE A 19 -12.01 -8.03 5.56
C PHE A 19 -10.67 -7.29 5.38
N GLY A 20 -9.67 -7.65 6.18
CA GLY A 20 -8.33 -7.13 6.04
C GLY A 20 -7.63 -7.81 4.87
N VAL A 21 -6.91 -7.04 4.05
CA VAL A 21 -5.98 -7.56 3.04
C VAL A 21 -4.58 -7.48 3.61
N VAL A 22 -3.94 -8.63 3.81
CA VAL A 22 -2.56 -8.73 4.31
C VAL A 22 -1.60 -8.26 3.23
N ILE A 23 -0.66 -7.39 3.59
CA ILE A 23 0.37 -6.90 2.70
C ILE A 23 1.70 -7.52 3.10
N VAL A 24 2.33 -8.19 2.15
CA VAL A 24 3.65 -8.83 2.31
C VAL A 24 4.64 -8.13 1.37
N SER A 25 5.78 -7.72 1.88
CA SER A 25 6.89 -7.17 1.12
C SER A 25 8.12 -8.04 1.32
N ASP A 26 8.71 -8.56 0.24
CA ASP A 26 9.96 -9.32 0.28
C ASP A 26 9.98 -10.49 1.29
N ASP A 27 8.83 -11.19 1.39
CA ASP A 27 8.53 -12.31 2.30
C ASP A 27 8.16 -11.91 3.74
N ASP A 28 8.30 -10.63 4.11
CA ASP A 28 7.90 -10.09 5.40
C ASP A 28 6.47 -9.52 5.37
N VAL A 29 5.65 -9.89 6.36
CA VAL A 29 4.34 -9.27 6.55
C VAL A 29 4.55 -7.85 7.10
N ILE A 30 4.19 -6.83 6.32
CA ILE A 30 4.30 -5.42 6.73
C ILE A 30 3.02 -4.88 7.38
N GLY A 31 1.91 -5.61 7.26
CA GLY A 31 0.68 -5.37 7.99
C GLY A 31 -0.56 -5.74 7.20
N SER A 32 -1.70 -5.16 7.56
CA SER A 32 -2.98 -5.39 6.89
C SER A 32 -3.69 -4.08 6.56
N ILE A 33 -4.34 -4.04 5.40
CA ILE A 33 -5.22 -2.95 4.98
C ILE A 33 -6.66 -3.35 5.23
N VAL A 34 -7.39 -2.54 6.00
CA VAL A 34 -8.84 -2.64 6.09
C VAL A 34 -9.46 -1.99 4.86
N VAL A 35 -10.22 -2.78 4.09
CA VAL A 35 -10.84 -2.31 2.84
C VAL A 35 -12.31 -1.96 3.05
N LYS A 36 -12.80 -1.01 2.26
CA LYS A 36 -14.21 -0.63 2.15
C LYS A 36 -14.69 -0.79 0.71
N LYS A 37 -15.90 -1.28 0.52
CA LYS A 37 -16.52 -1.33 -0.81
C LYS A 37 -17.20 -0.01 -1.14
N ILE A 38 -16.80 0.62 -2.24
CA ILE A 38 -17.42 1.81 -2.81
C ILE A 38 -17.81 1.48 -4.25
N SER A 39 -19.10 1.54 -4.56
CA SER A 39 -19.65 1.20 -5.89
C SER A 39 -19.16 -0.15 -6.43
N GLY A 40 -19.07 -1.16 -5.56
CA GLY A 40 -18.63 -2.52 -5.90
C GLY A 40 -17.11 -2.76 -5.88
N TRP A 41 -16.29 -1.71 -5.80
CA TRP A 41 -14.83 -1.80 -5.82
C TRP A 41 -14.22 -1.66 -4.42
N GLN A 42 -13.08 -2.29 -4.18
CA GLN A 42 -12.37 -2.20 -2.91
C GLN A 42 -11.48 -0.96 -2.87
N TYR A 43 -11.68 -0.14 -1.84
CA TYR A 43 -10.88 1.04 -1.54
C TYR A 43 -10.30 0.95 -0.14
N PHE A 44 -9.25 1.71 0.11
CA PHE A 44 -8.69 1.90 1.43
C PHE A 44 -8.22 3.36 1.60
N PRO A 45 -8.24 3.90 2.83
CA PRO A 45 -7.77 5.24 3.11
C PRO A 45 -6.23 5.32 3.06
N THR A 46 -5.71 6.40 2.51
CA THR A 46 -4.28 6.68 2.33
C THR A 46 -3.47 6.67 3.63
N ASP A 47 -4.08 6.97 4.78
CA ASP A 47 -3.43 6.94 6.09
C ASP A 47 -2.93 5.54 6.48
N GLN A 48 -3.60 4.48 6.01
CA GLN A 48 -3.15 3.11 6.21
C GLN A 48 -1.82 2.82 5.51
N LEU A 49 -1.51 3.46 4.37
CA LEU A 49 -0.19 3.31 3.71
C LEU A 49 0.92 3.90 4.56
N ALA A 50 0.71 5.09 5.11
CA ALA A 50 1.68 5.72 5.99
C ALA A 50 1.96 4.83 7.22
N ARG A 51 0.92 4.22 7.81
CA ARG A 51 1.06 3.32 8.97
C ARG A 51 1.80 2.02 8.63
N LEU A 52 1.55 1.41 7.47
CA LEU A 52 2.13 0.12 7.08
C LEU A 52 3.66 0.15 6.95
N ALA A 53 4.23 1.25 6.46
CA ALA A 53 5.65 1.35 6.17
C ALA A 53 6.39 2.36 7.07
N GLY A 54 5.75 2.83 8.15
CA GLY A 54 6.31 3.90 9.01
C GLY A 54 6.58 5.20 8.24
N GLY A 55 5.79 5.46 7.21
CA GLY A 55 5.95 6.60 6.31
C GLY A 55 5.36 7.89 6.83
N SER A 56 5.67 8.99 6.13
CA SER A 56 5.04 10.29 6.35
C SER A 56 3.79 10.46 5.51
N ARG A 57 2.90 11.33 5.97
CA ARG A 57 1.69 11.79 5.27
C ARG A 57 1.66 13.31 5.32
N ASP A 58 1.42 13.94 4.19
CA ASP A 58 1.30 15.39 4.04
C ASP A 58 0.11 15.71 3.13
N PHE A 59 -0.70 16.72 3.49
CA PHE A 59 -1.86 17.12 2.72
C PHE A 59 -1.76 18.59 2.34
N ASP A 60 -1.80 18.86 1.04
CA ASP A 60 -1.85 20.21 0.48
C ASP A 60 -3.32 20.57 0.21
N PRO A 61 -3.94 21.43 1.04
CA PRO A 61 -5.34 21.82 0.88
C PRO A 61 -5.58 22.72 -0.33
N LEU A 62 -4.57 23.45 -0.82
CA LEU A 62 -4.72 24.34 -1.97
C LEU A 62 -4.71 23.54 -3.27
N ALA A 63 -3.82 22.55 -3.37
CA ALA A 63 -3.74 21.67 -4.52
C ALA A 63 -4.72 20.49 -4.47
N MET A 64 -5.38 20.28 -3.33
CA MET A 64 -6.23 19.11 -3.06
C MET A 64 -5.48 17.79 -3.31
N LYS A 65 -4.24 17.73 -2.81
CA LYS A 65 -3.32 16.61 -3.00
C LYS A 65 -2.86 16.05 -1.67
N GLU A 66 -2.73 14.73 -1.64
CA GLU A 66 -2.17 14.03 -0.50
C GLU A 66 -0.90 13.31 -0.91
N THR A 67 0.17 13.48 -0.16
CA THR A 67 1.45 12.82 -0.39
C THR A 67 1.77 11.86 0.75
N VAL A 68 2.10 10.62 0.40
CA VAL A 68 2.46 9.56 1.34
C VAL A 68 3.79 8.94 0.91
N THR A 69 4.65 8.65 1.88
CA THR A 69 5.84 7.81 1.65
C THR A 69 5.49 6.35 1.96
N PHE A 70 5.74 5.43 1.02
CA PHE A 70 5.46 4.01 1.21
C PHE A 70 6.59 3.16 0.61
N LEU A 71 7.22 2.33 1.45
CA LEU A 71 8.34 1.45 1.09
C LEU A 71 9.45 2.17 0.29
N GLY A 72 9.75 3.41 0.69
CA GLY A 72 10.80 4.24 0.09
C GLY A 72 10.39 5.08 -1.13
N ALA A 73 9.20 4.88 -1.69
CA ALA A 73 8.69 5.70 -2.79
C ALA A 73 7.80 6.84 -2.27
N LYS A 74 7.87 8.00 -2.93
CA LYS A 74 6.99 9.15 -2.67
C LYS A 74 5.77 9.06 -3.59
N ILE A 75 4.58 9.01 -3.00
CA ILE A 75 3.33 8.81 -3.71
C ILE A 75 2.44 10.03 -3.51
N THR A 76 1.96 10.64 -4.58
CA THR A 76 1.01 11.76 -4.52
C THR A 76 -0.30 11.38 -5.18
N PHE A 77 -1.38 11.53 -4.41
CA PHE A 77 -2.75 11.32 -4.80
C PHE A 77 -3.43 12.68 -5.01
N SER A 78 -4.33 12.77 -5.99
CA SER A 78 -5.22 13.91 -6.16
C SER A 78 -6.66 13.44 -5.97
N ILE A 79 -7.53 14.28 -5.41
CA ILE A 79 -8.94 13.95 -5.17
C ILE A 79 -9.67 13.70 -6.50
N GLU A 80 -10.53 12.66 -6.54
CA GLU A 80 -11.38 12.29 -7.69
C GLU A 80 -10.59 12.06 -9.00
N ASN A 81 -9.34 11.62 -8.88
CA ASN A 81 -8.42 11.46 -10.01
C ASN A 81 -7.91 10.01 -10.09
N PRO A 82 -7.96 9.35 -11.28
CA PRO A 82 -7.42 8.00 -11.45
C PRO A 82 -5.90 7.95 -11.58
N PHE A 83 -5.25 9.10 -11.79
CA PHE A 83 -3.80 9.19 -11.89
C PHE A 83 -3.16 9.46 -10.53
N ILE A 84 -2.17 8.63 -10.18
CA ILE A 84 -1.25 8.85 -9.06
C ILE A 84 0.13 9.20 -9.56
N LEU A 85 0.86 9.99 -8.79
CA LEU A 85 2.28 10.20 -9.04
C LEU A 85 3.09 9.29 -8.11
N ILE A 86 3.99 8.48 -8.65
CA ILE A 86 4.97 7.71 -7.88
C ILE A 86 6.35 8.19 -8.31
N ASP A 87 7.11 8.75 -7.37
CA ASP A 87 8.40 9.42 -7.58
C ASP A 87 8.33 10.45 -8.74
N GLY A 88 7.21 11.17 -8.79
CA GLY A 88 6.94 12.23 -9.78
C GLY A 88 6.43 11.75 -11.14
N ARG A 89 6.35 10.43 -11.39
CA ARG A 89 5.81 9.87 -12.64
C ARG A 89 4.35 9.47 -12.49
N ALA A 90 3.53 9.77 -13.50
CA ALA A 90 2.11 9.46 -13.48
C ALA A 90 1.80 8.01 -13.86
N TYR A 91 0.89 7.39 -13.11
CA TYR A 91 0.38 6.04 -13.33
C TYR A 91 -1.14 6.04 -13.19
N ASN A 92 -1.85 5.29 -14.06
CA ASN A 92 -3.30 5.22 -14.05
C ASN A 92 -3.78 3.99 -13.26
N MET A 93 -4.50 4.21 -12.16
CA MET A 93 -5.05 3.14 -11.31
C MET A 93 -6.34 2.51 -11.87
N GLY A 94 -6.85 3.00 -13.00
CA GLY A 94 -8.09 2.56 -13.63
C GLY A 94 -9.36 3.14 -12.98
N LEU A 95 -9.35 3.34 -11.66
CA LEU A 95 -10.42 3.99 -10.90
C LEU A 95 -9.92 5.26 -10.22
N PRO A 96 -10.77 6.31 -10.12
CA PRO A 96 -10.41 7.52 -9.40
C PRO A 96 -10.28 7.27 -7.90
N THR A 97 -9.42 8.02 -7.24
CA THR A 97 -9.52 8.21 -5.78
C THR A 97 -10.90 8.77 -5.44
N ARG A 98 -11.34 8.59 -4.18
CA ARG A 98 -12.62 9.10 -3.70
C ARG A 98 -12.43 9.85 -2.40
N LEU A 99 -13.09 10.99 -2.24
CA LEU A 99 -13.18 11.61 -0.93
C LEU A 99 -14.35 10.97 -0.17
N GLU A 100 -14.08 10.34 0.98
CA GLU A 100 -15.14 9.77 1.80
C GLU A 100 -14.88 10.01 3.30
N GLY A 101 -15.83 10.69 3.95
CA GLY A 101 -15.63 11.19 5.30
C GLY A 101 -14.47 12.19 5.33
N GLU A 102 -13.48 11.96 6.20
CA GLU A 102 -12.29 12.80 6.36
C GLU A 102 -11.06 12.25 5.62
N GLY A 103 -11.21 11.16 4.86
CA GLY A 103 -10.10 10.43 4.25
C GLY A 103 -10.15 10.39 2.73
N LEU A 104 -8.98 10.43 2.10
CA LEU A 104 -8.83 10.09 0.69
C LEU A 104 -8.76 8.58 0.54
N MET A 105 -9.72 8.02 -0.18
CA MET A 105 -9.85 6.60 -0.46
C MET A 105 -9.21 6.28 -1.81
N VAL A 106 -8.41 5.21 -1.85
CA VAL A 106 -7.62 4.79 -3.01
C VAL A 106 -8.05 3.38 -3.43
N PRO A 107 -8.22 3.10 -4.73
CA PRO A 107 -8.59 1.77 -5.21
C PRO A 107 -7.47 0.76 -4.91
N LEU A 108 -7.80 -0.33 -4.22
CA LEU A 108 -6.82 -1.30 -3.70
C LEU A 108 -5.91 -1.88 -4.78
N ILE A 109 -6.52 -2.58 -5.75
CA ILE A 109 -5.77 -3.33 -6.76
C ILE A 109 -5.01 -2.36 -7.68
N GLY A 110 -5.71 -1.34 -8.21
CA GLY A 110 -5.11 -0.37 -9.12
C GLY A 110 -3.92 0.37 -8.52
N PHE A 111 -3.95 0.69 -7.22
CA PHE A 111 -2.81 1.24 -6.52
C PHE A 111 -1.62 0.28 -6.49
N PHE A 112 -1.81 -0.94 -6.01
CA PHE A 112 -0.70 -1.89 -5.85
C PHE A 112 -0.11 -2.35 -7.18
N GLU A 113 -0.91 -2.43 -8.25
CA GLU A 113 -0.42 -2.67 -9.61
C GLU A 113 0.48 -1.54 -10.08
N CYS A 114 0.03 -0.29 -9.95
CA CYS A 114 0.82 0.89 -10.28
C CYS A 114 2.11 0.95 -9.45
N PHE A 115 2.01 0.68 -8.15
CA PHE A 115 3.14 0.67 -7.24
C PHE A 115 4.17 -0.40 -7.61
N ALA A 116 3.72 -1.62 -7.88
CA ALA A 116 4.59 -2.72 -8.28
C ALA A 116 5.33 -2.40 -9.58
N MET A 117 4.61 -1.87 -10.58
CA MET A 117 5.20 -1.43 -11.83
C MET A 117 6.24 -0.31 -11.63
N ALA A 118 5.89 0.73 -10.86
CA ALA A 118 6.76 1.88 -10.63
C ALA A 118 8.04 1.53 -9.87
N THR A 119 7.97 0.55 -8.96
CA THR A 119 9.08 0.19 -8.06
C THR A 119 9.82 -1.08 -8.49
N SER A 120 9.56 -1.59 -9.70
CA SER A 120 10.17 -2.83 -10.21
C SER A 120 9.94 -4.03 -9.27
N ARG A 121 8.71 -4.18 -8.78
CA ARG A 121 8.28 -5.29 -7.95
C ARG A 121 7.30 -6.18 -8.71
N GLN A 122 7.34 -7.47 -8.44
CA GLN A 122 6.31 -8.41 -8.84
C GLN A 122 5.18 -8.38 -7.82
N MET A 123 3.95 -8.19 -8.29
CA MET A 123 2.76 -8.33 -7.47
C MET A 123 2.16 -9.74 -7.63
N THR A 124 1.71 -10.34 -6.53
CA THR A 124 0.89 -11.55 -6.54
C THR A 124 -0.30 -11.35 -5.62
N ILE A 125 -1.49 -11.70 -6.10
CA ILE A 125 -2.75 -11.57 -5.35
C ILE A 125 -3.23 -12.97 -5.00
N SER A 126 -3.52 -13.20 -3.72
CA SER A 126 -4.39 -14.29 -3.25
C SER A 126 -5.59 -13.69 -2.53
N SER A 127 -6.59 -14.53 -2.19
CA SER A 127 -7.92 -14.13 -1.69
C SER A 127 -7.95 -12.97 -0.69
N ASP A 128 -6.97 -12.92 0.21
CA ASP A 128 -6.84 -11.94 1.30
C ASP A 128 -5.43 -11.36 1.42
N THR A 129 -4.55 -11.61 0.44
CA THR A 129 -3.14 -11.22 0.54
C THR A 129 -2.64 -10.60 -0.76
N ILE A 130 -1.95 -9.46 -0.64
CA ILE A 130 -1.16 -8.86 -1.70
C ILE A 130 0.31 -9.02 -1.33
N ARG A 131 1.06 -9.70 -2.20
CA ARG A 131 2.51 -9.88 -2.06
C ARG A 131 3.24 -9.02 -3.08
N LEU A 132 4.23 -8.28 -2.61
CA LEU A 132 5.14 -7.47 -3.40
C LEU A 132 6.56 -8.04 -3.25
N LYS A 133 7.13 -8.58 -4.33
CA LYS A 133 8.49 -9.10 -4.36
C LYS A 133 9.38 -8.20 -5.19
N THR A 134 10.46 -7.71 -4.62
CA THR A 134 11.47 -6.93 -5.36
C THR A 134 12.08 -7.83 -6.44
N LEU A 135 11.99 -7.40 -7.69
CA LEU A 135 12.72 -8.04 -8.77
C LEU A 135 14.18 -7.62 -8.60
N ALA A 136 15.08 -8.58 -8.40
CA ALA A 136 16.50 -8.28 -8.27
C ALA A 136 16.93 -7.40 -9.46
N LYS A 137 17.38 -6.16 -9.17
CA LYS A 137 18.10 -5.37 -10.18
C LYS A 137 19.22 -6.25 -10.69
N LYS A 138 19.26 -6.54 -12.00
CA LYS A 138 20.44 -7.16 -12.60
C LYS A 138 21.66 -6.32 -12.21
N LEU A 139 22.50 -6.83 -11.31
CA LEU A 139 23.88 -6.38 -11.15
C LEU A 139 24.60 -6.69 -12.47
N GLY A 140 24.49 -5.78 -13.44
CA GLY A 140 25.03 -5.97 -14.78
C GLY A 140 24.97 -4.75 -15.70
N ASP A 141 24.04 -3.82 -15.48
CA ASP A 141 23.80 -2.68 -16.41
C ASP A 141 24.43 -1.33 -15.99
N LEU A 142 25.50 -1.35 -15.18
CA LEU A 142 26.27 -0.11 -14.85
C LEU A 142 27.76 -0.21 -15.20
N ARG A 143 28.11 -1.07 -16.15
CA ARG A 143 29.36 -0.94 -16.91
C ARG A 143 29.01 -0.79 -18.39
N GLY A 144 28.69 0.46 -18.75
CA GLY A 144 28.65 0.97 -20.11
C GLY A 144 29.29 2.35 -20.09
#